data_AF-A0A957KQX7-F1
#
_entry.id   AF-A0A957KQX7-F1
#
_cell.length_a   1.000
_cell.length_b   1.000
_cell.length_c   1.000
_cell.angle_alpha   90.00
_cell.angle_beta   90.00
_cell.angle_gamma   90.00
#
_symmetry.space_group_name_H-M   'P 1'
#
loop_
_entity.id
_entity.type
_entity.pdbx_description
1 polymer ?
#
loop_
_entity_poly.entity_id
_entity_poly.type
_entity_poly.pdbx_seq_one_letter_code
_entity_poly.pdbx_strand_id
1 'polypeptide(L)' 'PSLLDALIPLVFMIIMLTWSIVLFGIDAATGPLQVALLMSAVVAAAVAHKNGHSWDRLGEEIVKGISLAMSAIM' A
#
# COMPACT_ATOMS: atom_id res chain seq x y z
N PRO A 1 -17.74 4.48 -2.43
CA PRO A 1 -16.73 3.70 -3.18
C PRO A 1 -16.81 3.97 -4.69
N SER A 2 -15.80 4.65 -5.25
CA SER A 2 -15.61 4.71 -6.71
C SER A 2 -14.41 3.85 -7.11
N LEU A 3 -14.52 3.11 -8.22
CA LEU A 3 -13.40 2.34 -8.79
C LEU A 3 -12.19 3.25 -9.10
N LEU A 4 -12.46 4.52 -9.36
CA LEU A 4 -11.49 5.59 -9.57
C LEU A 4 -10.64 5.87 -8.32
N ASP A 5 -11.21 5.79 -7.13
CA ASP A 5 -10.46 6.03 -5.89
C ASP A 5 -9.47 4.91 -5.60
N ALA A 6 -9.80 3.66 -5.94
CA ALA A 6 -8.88 2.53 -5.82
C ALA A 6 -7.67 2.66 -6.79
N LEU A 7 -7.84 3.41 -7.88
CA LEU A 7 -6.78 3.68 -8.85
C LEU A 7 -5.73 4.65 -8.31
N ILE A 8 -6.09 5.55 -7.39
CA ILE A 8 -5.21 6.57 -6.83
C ILE A 8 -3.97 5.97 -6.15
N PRO A 9 -4.11 5.08 -5.14
CA PRO A 9 -2.94 4.46 -4.51
C PRO A 9 -2.19 3.55 -5.47
N LEU A 10 -2.86 2.90 -6.43
CA LEU A 10 -2.20 2.05 -7.43
C LEU A 10 -1.26 2.86 -8.33
N VAL A 11 -1.74 3.96 -8.91
CA VAL A 11 -0.93 4.83 -9.77
C VAL A 11 0.20 5.49 -8.96
N PHE A 12 -0.08 5.92 -7.73
CA PHE A 12 0.94 6.42 -6.82
C PHE A 12 2.05 5.40 -6.57
N MET A 13 1.69 4.15 -6.28
CA MET A 13 2.63 3.06 -6.09
C MET A 13 3.51 2.84 -7.33
N ILE A 14 2.91 2.80 -8.52
CA ILE A 14 3.62 2.57 -9.78
C ILE A 14 4.65 3.68 -10.02
N ILE A 15 4.25 4.94 -9.88
CA ILE A 15 5.16 6.08 -10.05
C ILE A 15 6.32 6.01 -9.06
N MET A 16 6.01 5.73 -7.79
CA MET A 16 7.01 5.69 -6.74
C MET A 16 7.99 4.52 -6.94
N LEU A 17 7.50 3.38 -7.42
CA LEU A 17 8.30 2.21 -7.79
C LEU A 17 9.24 2.53 -8.97
N THR A 18 8.69 3.12 -10.04
CA THR A 18 9.49 3.52 -11.20
C THR A 18 10.58 4.48 -10.79
N TRP A 19 10.26 5.47 -9.96
CA TRP A 19 11.24 6.44 -9.48
C TRP A 19 12.33 5.80 -8.61
N SER A 20 11.94 4.86 -7.75
CA SER A 20 12.83 4.07 -6.92
C SER A 20 13.85 3.28 -7.75
N ILE A 21 13.39 2.63 -8.83
CA ILE A 21 14.27 1.88 -9.76
C ILE A 21 15.16 2.84 -10.56
N VAL A 22 14.65 3.99 -10.98
CA VAL A 22 15.45 5.00 -11.70
C VAL A 22 16.58 5.57 -10.83
N LEU A 23 16.34 5.79 -9.53
CA LEU A 23 17.31 6.37 -8.61
C LEU A 23 18.28 5.34 -8.00
N PHE A 24 17.80 4.14 -7.70
CA PHE A 24 18.55 3.14 -6.92
C PHE A 24 18.83 1.84 -7.68
N GLY A 25 18.32 1.68 -8.90
CA GLY A 25 18.58 0.50 -9.73
C GLY A 25 18.17 -0.80 -9.03
N ILE A 26 19.09 -1.76 -9.00
CA ILE A 26 18.88 -3.10 -8.41
C ILE A 26 18.78 -3.03 -6.88
N ASP A 27 19.42 -2.03 -6.26
CA ASP A 27 19.37 -1.79 -4.81
C ASP A 27 18.03 -1.19 -4.35
N ALA A 28 17.15 -0.81 -5.28
CA ALA A 28 15.80 -0.39 -4.94
C ALA A 28 15.04 -1.47 -4.16
N ALA A 29 15.31 -2.75 -4.43
CA ALA A 29 14.60 -3.88 -3.83
C ALA A 29 14.87 -4.06 -2.33
N THR A 30 16.01 -3.58 -1.81
CA THR A 30 16.44 -3.81 -0.42
C THR A 30 16.03 -2.70 0.54
N GLY A 31 15.46 -1.58 0.07
CA GLY A 31 14.98 -0.52 0.96
C GLY A 31 13.98 0.44 0.32
N PRO A 32 14.38 1.18 -0.74
CA PRO A 32 13.52 2.17 -1.38
C PRO A 32 12.15 1.63 -1.84
N LEU A 33 12.09 0.38 -2.29
CA LEU A 33 10.85 -0.34 -2.61
C LEU A 33 9.91 -0.47 -1.39
N GLN A 34 10.44 -0.93 -0.26
CA GLN A 34 9.62 -1.14 0.96
C GLN A 34 9.05 0.17 1.48
N VAL A 35 9.85 1.25 1.42
CA VAL A 35 9.37 2.61 1.75
C VAL A 35 8.24 3.04 0.80
N ALA A 36 8.37 2.77 -0.50
CA ALA A 36 7.33 3.09 -1.47
C ALA A 36 6.01 2.34 -1.22
N LEU A 37 6.11 1.06 -0.86
CA LEU A 37 4.94 0.23 -0.51
C LEU A 37 4.25 0.75 0.74
N LEU A 38 5.00 1.11 1.79
CA LEU A 38 4.45 1.67 3.02
C LEU A 38 3.75 3.01 2.76
N MET A 39 4.37 3.90 1.98
CA MET A 39 3.77 5.19 1.60
C MET A 39 2.48 4.98 0.79
N SER A 40 2.48 4.04 -0.15
CA SER A 40 1.28 3.68 -0.90
C SER A 40 0.17 3.12 0.00
N ALA A 41 0.51 2.32 1.00
CA ALA A 41 -0.46 1.80 1.97
C ALA A 41 -1.10 2.92 2.81
N VAL A 42 -0.32 3.94 3.20
CA VAL A 42 -0.85 5.13 3.89
C VAL A 42 -1.81 5.92 2.99
N VAL A 43 -1.46 6.13 1.73
CA VAL A 43 -2.35 6.80 0.76
C VAL A 43 -3.63 5.99 0.55
N ALA A 44 -3.52 4.67 0.40
CA ALA A 44 -4.67 3.77 0.27
C ALA A 44 -5.59 3.84 1.50
N ALA A 45 -5.02 3.87 2.71
CA ALA A 45 -5.77 3.99 3.95
C ALA A 45 -6.51 5.33 4.05
N ALA A 46 -5.85 6.43 3.68
CA ALA A 46 -6.46 7.76 3.63
C ALA A 46 -7.63 7.83 2.62
N VAL A 47 -7.46 7.22 1.45
CA VAL A 47 -8.51 7.14 0.42
C VAL A 47 -9.67 6.25 0.87
N ALA A 48 -9.40 5.12 1.53
CA ALA A 48 -10.41 4.24 2.09
C ALA A 48 -11.25 4.95 3.17
N HIS A 49 -10.59 5.70 4.05
CA HIS A 49 -11.27 6.50 5.06
C HIS A 49 -12.19 7.56 4.43
N LYS A 50 -11.69 8.30 3.43
CA LYS A 50 -12.48 9.28 2.66
C LYS A 50 -13.67 8.64 1.95
N ASN A 51 -13.57 7.37 1.58
CA ASN A 51 -14.64 6.61 0.92
C ASN A 51 -15.76 6.12 1.86
N GLY A 52 -15.72 6.50 3.14
CA GLY A 52 -16.73 6.14 4.14
C GLY A 52 -16.41 4.86 4.92
N HIS A 53 -15.21 4.29 4.75
CA HIS A 53 -14.77 3.23 5.65
C HIS A 53 -14.33 3.84 6.99
N SER A 54 -14.89 3.34 8.09
CA SER A 54 -14.45 3.73 9.43
C SER A 54 -13.02 3.26 9.67
N TRP A 55 -12.25 4.05 10.44
CA TRP A 55 -10.89 3.69 10.83
C TRP A 55 -10.83 2.34 11.56
N ASP A 56 -11.81 2.05 12.42
CA ASP A 56 -11.90 0.78 13.15
C ASP A 56 -12.01 -0.41 12.19
N ARG A 57 -12.87 -0.31 11.18
CA ARG A 57 -13.06 -1.38 10.19
C ARG A 57 -11.82 -1.55 9.32
N LEU A 58 -11.15 -0.46 8.97
CA LEU A 58 -9.90 -0.52 8.20
C LEU A 58 -8.79 -1.22 9.01
N GLY A 59 -8.69 -0.93 10.30
CA GLY A 59 -7.75 -1.59 11.22
C GLY A 59 -7.99 -3.09 11.34
N GLU A 60 -9.24 -3.51 11.52
CA GLU A 60 -9.61 -4.94 11.57
C GLU A 60 -9.21 -5.68 10.28
N GLU A 61 -9.49 -5.12 9.10
CA GLU A 61 -9.15 -5.74 7.82
C GLU A 61 -7.63 -5.81 7.60
N ILE A 62 -6.86 -4.80 8.06
CA ILE A 62 -5.40 -4.81 8.01
C ILE A 62 -4.82 -5.93 8.90
N VAL A 63 -5.29 -6.04 10.15
CA VAL A 63 -4.84 -7.10 11.08
C VAL A 63 -5.15 -8.48 10.51
N LYS A 64 -6.36 -8.66 9.98
CA LYS A 64 -6.78 -9.91 9.32
C LYS A 64 -5.89 -10.24 8.12
N GLY A 65 -5.52 -9.25 7.31
CA GLY A 65 -4.58 -9.42 6.20
C GLY A 65 -3.21 -9.90 6.66
N ILE A 66 -2.67 -9.29 7.73
CA ILE A 66 -1.40 -9.71 8.33
C ILE A 66 -1.50 -11.13 8.90
N SER A 67 -2.58 -11.46 9.61
CA SER A 67 -2.81 -12.80 10.16
C SER A 67 -2.87 -13.86 9.06
N LEU A 68 -3.52 -13.56 7.93
CA LEU A 68 -3.57 -14.47 6.78
C LEU A 68 -2.18 -14.70 6.18
N ALA A 69 -1.38 -13.63 6.02
CA ALA A 69 -0.01 -13.74 5.52
C ALA A 69 0.89 -14.54 6.47
N MET A 70 0.78 -14.32 7.77
CA MET A 70 1.49 -15.09 8.79
C MET A 70 1.11 -16.57 8.75
N SER A 71 -0.18 -16.88 8.61
CA SER A 71 -0.65 -18.26 8.48
C SER A 71 -0.22 -18.93 7.17
N ALA A 72 0.10 -18.17 6.12
CA ALA A 72 0.55 -18.72 4.84
C ALA A 72 2.06 -19.00 4.81
N ILE A 73 2.84 -18.37 5.71
CA ILE A 73 4.29 -18.54 5.83
C ILE A 73 4.64 -19.61 6.88
N MET A 74 3.75 -19.87 7.84
CA MET A 74 3.82 -21.02 8.75
C MET A 74 3.31 -22.30 8.10
#